data_AF-A0A645I851-F1
#
_entry.id   AF-A0A645I851-F1
#
_cell.length_a   1.000
_cell.length_b   1.000
_cell.length_c   1.000
_cell.angle_alpha   90.00
_cell.angle_beta   90.00
_cell.angle_gamma   90.00
#
_symmetry.space_group_name_H-M   'P 1'
#
loop_
_entity.id
_entity.type
_entity.pdbx_description
1 polymer ?
#
loop_
_entity_poly.entity_id
_entity_poly.type
_entity_poly.pdbx_seq_one_letter_code
_entity_poly.pdbx_strand_id
1 'polypeptide(L)' 'MGWMRVNMPLMQTEQFYKTYGITEGDGMYLPLNERVEVW' A
#
# COMPACT_ATOMS: atom_id res chain seq x y z
N MET A 1 -4.54 -16.51 5.10
CA MET A 1 -3.11 -16.14 4.92
C MET A 1 -2.77 -15.52 3.56
N GLY A 2 -3.49 -15.82 2.47
CA GLY A 2 -3.12 -15.32 1.13
C GLY A 2 -3.10 -13.79 0.99
N TRP A 3 -4.03 -13.09 1.64
CA TRP A 3 -4.13 -11.61 1.57
C TRP A 3 -2.85 -10.90 2.05
N MET A 4 -2.13 -11.45 3.04
CA MET A 4 -0.91 -10.84 3.57
C MET A 4 0.23 -10.83 2.55
N ARG A 5 0.24 -11.77 1.58
CA ARG A 5 1.32 -11.84 0.58
C ARG A 5 1.15 -10.86 -0.58
N VAL A 6 -0.07 -10.36 -0.78
CA VAL A 6 -0.41 -9.50 -1.92
C VAL A 6 -0.73 -8.10 -1.44
N ASN A 7 -1.67 -7.96 -0.51
CA ASN A 7 -2.15 -6.66 -0.09
C ASN A 7 -1.10 -5.91 0.73
N MET A 8 -0.44 -6.58 1.69
CA MET A 8 0.55 -5.91 2.55
C MET A 8 1.72 -5.30 1.75
N PRO A 9 2.34 -6.01 0.79
CA PRO A 9 3.39 -5.42 -0.05
C PRO A 9 2.88 -4.33 -1.00
N LEU A 10 1.68 -4.49 -1.59
CA LEU A 10 1.13 -3.48 -2.51
C LEU A 10 0.98 -2.11 -1.84
N MET A 11 0.51 -2.08 -0.58
CA MET A 11 0.35 -0.86 0.20
C MET A 11 1.66 -0.11 0.48
N GLN A 12 2.81 -0.78 0.32
CA GLN A 12 4.13 -0.14 0.49
C GLN A 12 4.56 0.66 -0.75
N THR A 13 4.03 0.30 -1.93
CA THR A 13 4.51 0.85 -3.21
C THR A 13 3.74 2.10 -3.62
N GLU A 14 4.44 3.20 -3.92
CA GLU A 14 3.80 4.44 -4.38
C GLU A 14 3.03 4.25 -5.69
N GLN A 15 3.53 3.38 -6.58
CA GLN A 15 2.89 3.11 -7.87
C GLN A 15 1.48 2.53 -7.73
N PHE A 16 1.21 1.76 -6.66
CA PHE A 16 -0.13 1.24 -6.39
C PHE A 16 -1.13 2.38 -6.12
N TYR A 17 -0.74 3.40 -5.33
CA TYR A 17 -1.56 4.58 -5.07
C TYR A 17 -1.85 5.36 -6.35
N LYS A 18 -0.82 5.59 -7.18
CA LYS A 18 -0.96 6.33 -8.45
C LYS A 18 -1.83 5.60 -9.47
N THR A 19 -1.74 4.27 -9.54
CA THR A 19 -2.45 3.47 -10.54
C THR A 19 -3.93 3.35 -10.23
N TYR A 20 -4.30 3.21 -8.96
CA TYR A 20 -5.68 2.94 -8.54
C TYR A 20 -6.36 4.12 -7.84
N GLY A 21 -5.66 5.25 -7.67
CA GLY A 21 -6.21 6.45 -7.03
C GLY A 21 -6.51 6.25 -5.55
N ILE A 22 -5.68 5.51 -4.83
CA ILE A 22 -5.88 5.20 -3.40
C ILE A 22 -5.67 6.46 -2.55
N THR A 23 -6.60 6.74 -1.65
CA THR A 23 -6.65 7.92 -0.79
C THR A 23 -6.96 7.58 0.67
N GLU A 24 -6.85 8.56 1.57
CA GLU A 24 -7.22 8.40 2.97
C GLU A 24 -8.68 7.93 3.11
N GLY A 25 -8.90 6.86 3.87
CA GLY A 25 -10.22 6.23 4.06
C GLY A 25 -10.42 4.96 3.25
N ASP A 26 -9.62 4.71 2.21
CA ASP A 26 -9.64 3.44 1.49
C ASP A 26 -9.05 2.31 2.35
N GLY A 27 -9.61 1.10 2.25
CA GLY A 27 -9.16 -0.05 3.04
C GLY A 27 -7.72 -0.52 2.77
N MET A 28 -7.10 0.01 1.72
CA MET A 28 -5.72 -0.28 1.31
C MET A 28 -4.79 0.94 1.45
N TYR A 29 -5.23 1.99 2.15
CA TYR A 29 -4.40 3.15 2.43
C TYR A 29 -3.47 2.88 3.61
N LEU A 30 -2.19 3.19 3.44
CA LEU A 30 -1.18 3.22 4.49
C LEU A 30 -0.45 4.58 4.48
N PRO A 31 -0.34 5.30 5.61
CA PRO A 31 0.39 6.57 5.70
C PRO A 31 1.84 6.43 5.22
N LEU A 32 2.37 7.45 4.55
CA LEU A 32 3.72 7.40 3.96
C LEU A 32 4.81 7.08 5.00
N ASN A 33 4.70 7.62 6.20
CA ASN A 33 5.65 7.40 7.30
C ASN A 33 5.56 6.00 7.95
N GLU A 34 4.55 5.21 7.59
CA GLU A 34 4.37 3.82 8.03
C GLU A 34 4.75 2.82 6.93
N ARG A 35 5.03 3.29 5.71
CA ARG A 35 5.46 2.44 4.61
C ARG A 35 6.91 2.04 4.79
N VAL A 36 7.19 0.78 4.50
CA VAL A 36 8.54 0.23 4.50
C VAL A 36 9.12 0.35 3.10
N GLU A 37 10.27 1.03 3.00
CA GLU A 37 11.10 1.10 1.80
C GLU A 37 12.40 0.32 2.07
N VAL A 38 12.72 -0.62 1.16
CA VAL A 38 13.87 -1.53 1.32
C VAL A 38 15.04 -1.12 0.43
N TRP A 39 14.75 -0.63 -0.76
CA TRP A 39 15.72 -0.35 -1.83
C TRP A 39 15.94 1.14 -2.00
#